data_AF-A0A7V1CJ37-F1
#
_entry.id   AF-A0A7V1CJ37-F1
#
_cell.length_a   1.000
_cell.length_b   1.000
_cell.length_c   1.000
_cell.angle_alpha   90.00
_cell.angle_beta   90.00
_cell.angle_gamma   90.00
#
_symmetry.space_group_name_H-M   'P 1'
#
loop_
_entity.id
_entity.type
_entity.pdbx_description
1 polymer ?
#
loop_
_entity_poly.entity_id
_entity_poly.type
_entity_poly.pdbx_seq_one_letter_code
_entity_poly.pdbx_strand_id
1 'polypeptide(L)'
;VKNDYIFKRLEKIGDPKEISLTGRGPAKHFSFEGFKGNIGLISSVNESFCDSCSRLRVNAQGQLRGCLYSSHTHDYLSLVRNGFSEEKLSRLVDDVLESKPKDKNGLQPVENMCQIGG
;
A
#
# COMPACT_ATOMS: atom_id res chain seq x y z
N VAL A 1 -10.30 14.10 -6.53
CA VAL A 1 -10.26 14.14 -8.01
C VAL A 1 -10.43 12.72 -8.52
N LYS A 2 -11.50 12.42 -9.27
CA LYS A 2 -11.66 11.09 -9.89
C LYS A 2 -10.60 10.91 -10.97
N ASN A 3 -10.11 9.68 -11.16
CA ASN A 3 -9.13 9.37 -12.20
C ASN A 3 -9.59 9.86 -13.58
N ASP A 4 -10.90 9.91 -13.83
CA ASP A 4 -11.54 10.41 -15.04
C ASP A 4 -11.05 11.80 -15.47
N TYR A 5 -10.74 12.69 -14.52
CA TYR A 5 -10.21 14.01 -14.84
C TYR A 5 -8.78 13.94 -15.41
N ILE A 6 -7.95 13.06 -14.84
CA ILE A 6 -6.59 12.85 -15.30
C ILE A 6 -6.61 12.15 -16.66
N PHE A 7 -7.49 11.17 -16.87
CA PHE A 7 -7.68 10.51 -18.17
C PHE A 7 -8.03 11.50 -19.27
N LYS A 8 -9.00 12.39 -19.05
CA LYS A 8 -9.36 13.45 -20.01
C LYS A 8 -8.20 14.37 -20.39
N ARG A 9 -7.19 14.50 -19.52
CA ARG A 9 -5.96 15.26 -19.83
C ARG A 9 -4.96 14.42 -20.59
N LEU A 10 -4.84 13.13 -20.27
CA LEU A 10 -3.96 12.20 -20.96
C LEU A 10 -4.41 11.96 -22.41
N GLU A 11 -5.71 11.91 -22.67
CA GLU A 11 -6.28 11.79 -24.03
C GLU A 11 -5.86 12.94 -24.96
N LYS A 12 -5.52 14.11 -24.42
CA LYS A 12 -5.00 15.24 -25.22
C LYS A 12 -3.55 15.05 -25.68
N ILE A 13 -2.82 14.16 -25.02
CA ILE A 13 -1.41 13.87 -25.28
C ILE A 13 -1.30 12.70 -26.28
N GLY A 14 -2.23 11.76 -26.23
CA GLY A 14 -2.35 10.63 -27.14
C GLY A 14 -3.40 9.64 -26.64
N ASP A 15 -3.64 8.57 -27.41
CA ASP A 15 -4.57 7.50 -27.03
C ASP A 15 -3.95 6.59 -25.96
N PRO A 16 -4.47 6.57 -24.71
CA PRO A 16 -3.92 5.77 -23.64
C PRO A 16 -4.35 4.30 -23.75
N LYS A 17 -3.40 3.39 -23.93
CA LYS A 17 -3.65 1.93 -23.87
C LYS A 17 -3.29 1.40 -22.51
N GLU A 18 -4.28 0.88 -21.78
CA GLU A 18 -4.04 0.20 -20.51
C GLU A 18 -3.19 -1.04 -20.72
N ILE A 19 -2.15 -1.19 -19.87
CA ILE A 19 -1.24 -2.32 -19.87
C ILE A 19 -1.18 -2.92 -18.46
N SER A 20 -1.13 -4.24 -18.40
CA SER A 20 -0.93 -4.94 -17.12
C SER A 20 0.55 -5.17 -16.88
N LEU A 21 1.05 -4.68 -15.75
CA LEU A 21 2.44 -4.87 -15.32
C LEU A 21 2.45 -5.56 -13.97
N THR A 22 3.00 -6.77 -13.92
CA THR A 22 3.12 -7.54 -12.68
C THR A 22 4.13 -6.89 -11.71
N GLY A 23 3.82 -6.94 -10.42
CA GLY A 23 4.70 -6.45 -9.36
C GLY A 23 4.79 -4.92 -9.19
N ARG A 24 3.98 -4.12 -9.89
CA ARG A 24 4.06 -2.64 -9.84
C ARG A 24 3.09 -1.96 -8.86
N GLY A 25 2.62 -2.70 -7.86
CA GLY A 25 1.72 -2.18 -6.83
C GLY A 25 0.32 -1.87 -7.37
N PRO A 26 -0.46 -0.97 -6.73
CA PRO A 26 -1.86 -0.74 -7.05
C PRO A 26 -2.08 0.22 -8.24
N ALA A 27 -1.01 0.59 -8.95
CA ALA A 27 -1.11 1.53 -10.06
C ALA A 27 -1.75 0.85 -11.29
N LYS A 28 -2.69 1.52 -11.94
CA LYS A 28 -3.10 1.19 -13.31
C LYS A 28 -2.12 1.83 -14.28
N HIS A 29 -1.59 1.06 -15.23
CA HIS A 29 -0.53 1.51 -16.13
C HIS A 29 -1.05 1.74 -17.54
N PHE A 30 -0.57 2.81 -18.17
CA PHE A 30 -0.98 3.25 -19.50
C PHE A 30 0.26 3.50 -20.36
N SER A 31 0.20 3.02 -21.60
CA SER A 31 1.18 3.28 -22.65
C SER A 31 0.57 4.16 -23.73
N PHE A 32 1.40 4.88 -24.48
CA PHE A 32 0.99 5.75 -25.57
C PHE A 32 1.81 5.41 -26.81
N GLU A 33 1.21 5.54 -27.99
CA GLU A 33 1.92 5.31 -29.24
C GLU A 33 3.08 6.30 -29.41
N GLY A 34 4.27 5.78 -29.75
CA GLY A 34 5.49 6.58 -29.89
C GLY A 34 6.19 6.96 -28.58
N PHE A 35 5.63 6.62 -27.41
CA PHE A 35 6.27 6.90 -26.12
C PHE A 35 7.24 5.77 -25.74
N LYS A 36 8.43 6.14 -25.24
CA LYS A 36 9.44 5.17 -24.76
C LYS A 36 9.12 4.58 -23.39
N GLY A 37 8.02 4.98 -22.75
CA GLY A 37 7.68 4.60 -21.38
C GLY A 37 6.18 4.66 -21.10
N ASN A 38 5.82 4.40 -19.84
CA ASN A 38 4.44 4.24 -19.40
C ASN A 38 4.13 5.18 -18.23
N ILE A 39 2.86 5.54 -18.08
CA ILE A 39 2.34 6.33 -16.96
C ILE A 39 1.56 5.40 -16.03
N GLY A 40 1.83 5.46 -14.72
CA GLY A 40 1.07 4.74 -13.70
C GLY A 40 0.19 5.69 -12.89
N LEU A 41 -1.10 5.38 -12.76
CA LEU A 41 -2.05 6.14 -11.96
C LEU A 41 -2.46 5.34 -10.72
N ILE A 42 -2.26 5.94 -9.53
CA ILE A 42 -2.65 5.35 -8.25
C ILE A 42 -3.87 6.10 -7.71
N SER A 43 -5.00 5.40 -7.60
CA SER A 43 -6.26 5.95 -7.10
C SER A 43 -6.37 5.89 -5.58
N SER A 44 -5.46 6.56 -4.85
CA SER A 44 -5.38 6.44 -3.37
C SER A 44 -6.65 6.89 -2.63
N VAL A 45 -7.55 7.65 -3.27
CA VAL A 45 -8.74 8.20 -2.62
C VAL A 45 -10.03 7.47 -3.01
N ASN A 46 -10.25 7.20 -4.30
CA ASN A 46 -11.56 6.78 -4.82
C ASN A 46 -11.68 5.28 -5.07
N GLU A 47 -10.58 4.56 -5.30
CA GLU A 47 -10.60 3.10 -5.49
C GLU A 47 -9.73 2.46 -4.40
N SER A 48 -10.35 1.65 -3.53
CA SER A 48 -9.60 0.91 -2.52
C SER A 48 -8.78 -0.20 -3.18
N PHE A 49 -7.56 -0.40 -2.71
CA PHE A 49 -6.70 -1.54 -3.03
C PHE A 49 -6.33 -2.33 -1.77
N CYS A 50 -7.06 -2.12 -0.67
CA CYS A 50 -6.78 -2.74 0.62
C CYS A 50 -6.87 -4.27 0.55
N ASP A 51 -7.83 -4.82 -0.20
CA ASP A 51 -8.02 -6.26 -0.36
C ASP A 51 -6.81 -6.99 -0.96
N SER A 52 -6.03 -6.32 -1.82
CA SER A 52 -4.80 -6.89 -2.41
C SER A 52 -3.52 -6.39 -1.73
N CYS A 53 -3.63 -5.65 -0.63
CA CYS A 53 -2.49 -5.05 0.03
C CYS A 53 -1.74 -6.05 0.91
N SER A 54 -0.56 -6.48 0.47
CA SER A 54 0.35 -7.36 1.24
C SER A 54 1.43 -6.61 2.05
N ARG A 55 1.41 -5.27 2.09
CA ARG A 55 2.46 -4.50 2.79
C ARG A 55 2.34 -4.61 4.31
N LEU A 56 3.49 -4.75 4.97
CA LEU A 56 3.69 -4.59 6.41
C LEU A 56 4.80 -3.57 6.63
N ARG A 57 4.82 -2.91 7.79
CA ARG A 57 5.83 -1.90 8.10
C ARG A 57 6.35 -2.04 9.52
N VAL A 58 7.64 -1.85 9.70
CA VAL A 58 8.27 -1.73 11.02
C VAL A 58 8.73 -0.29 11.17
N ASN A 59 8.29 0.40 12.23
CA ASN A 59 8.71 1.77 12.50
C ASN A 59 10.09 1.82 13.18
N ALA A 60 10.62 3.01 13.42
CA ALA A 60 11.94 3.20 14.02
C ALA A 60 12.04 2.69 15.47
N GLN A 61 10.91 2.58 16.17
CA GLN A 61 10.79 2.00 17.50
C GLN A 61 10.74 0.46 17.46
N GLY A 62 10.71 -0.14 16.27
CA GLY A 62 10.66 -1.58 16.09
C GLY A 62 9.28 -2.18 16.30
N GLN A 63 8.22 -1.39 16.09
CA GLN A 63 6.83 -1.85 16.15
C GLN A 63 6.33 -2.22 14.75
N LEU A 64 5.68 -3.38 14.63
CA LEU A 64 5.07 -3.88 13.40
C LEU A 64 3.67 -3.30 13.23
N ARG A 65 3.37 -2.83 12.02
CA ARG A 65 2.10 -2.20 11.64
C ARG A 65 1.56 -2.81 10.35
N GLY A 66 0.28 -3.18 10.36
CA GLY A 66 -0.41 -3.81 9.22
C GLY A 66 -1.04 -2.83 8.23
N CYS A 67 -1.38 -1.61 8.64
CA CYS A 67 -2.07 -0.64 7.81
C CYS A 67 -1.55 0.78 8.03
N LEU A 68 -1.42 1.56 6.96
CA LEU A 68 -0.99 2.96 7.04
C LEU A 68 -1.93 3.83 7.88
N TYR A 69 -3.23 3.55 7.78
CA TYR A 69 -4.30 4.33 8.40
C TYR A 69 -4.76 3.81 9.78
N SER A 70 -4.19 2.71 10.27
CA SER A 70 -4.53 2.15 11.60
C SER A 70 -3.41 2.41 12.59
N SER A 71 -3.69 2.96 13.77
CA SER A 71 -2.70 3.09 14.86
C SER A 71 -2.34 1.78 15.54
N HIS A 72 -2.98 0.66 15.18
CA HIS A 72 -2.68 -0.63 15.78
C HIS A 72 -1.27 -1.08 15.41
N THR A 73 -0.47 -1.40 16.43
CA THR A 73 0.91 -1.85 16.28
C THR A 73 1.21 -2.99 17.23
N HIS A 74 2.22 -3.79 16.89
CA HIS A 74 2.68 -4.92 17.70
C HIS A 74 4.16 -4.75 18.01
N ASP A 75 4.59 -5.08 19.23
CA ASP A 75 5.99 -5.02 19.63
C ASP A 75 6.80 -6.15 18.99
N TYR A 76 7.36 -5.87 17.82
CA TYR A 76 8.14 -6.81 17.04
C TYR A 76 9.59 -6.89 17.54
N LEU A 77 10.17 -5.77 17.97
CA LEU A 77 11.57 -5.71 18.41
C LEU A 77 11.82 -6.58 19.65
N SER A 78 10.93 -6.53 20.64
CA SER A 78 11.05 -7.38 21.83
C SER A 78 10.93 -8.86 21.47
N LEU A 79 10.05 -9.23 20.54
CA LEU A 79 9.94 -10.60 20.06
C LEU A 79 11.23 -11.07 19.39
N VAL A 80 11.81 -10.25 18.52
CA VAL A 80 13.07 -10.56 17.84
C VAL A 80 14.23 -10.73 18.82
N ARG A 81 14.35 -9.83 19.80
CA ARG A 81 15.47 -9.81 20.76
C ARG A 81 15.43 -10.92 21.80
N ASN A 82 14.25 -11.41 22.16
CA ASN A 82 14.08 -12.43 23.21
C ASN A 82 14.18 -13.88 22.67
N GLY A 83 14.66 -14.09 21.44
CA GLY A 83 14.83 -15.44 20.87
C GLY A 83 13.49 -16.08 20.49
N PHE A 84 12.80 -15.50 19.51
CA PHE A 84 11.56 -16.06 18.97
C PHE A 84 11.78 -17.41 18.27
N SER A 85 10.73 -18.22 18.21
CA SER A 85 10.65 -19.35 17.28
C SER A 85 9.96 -18.89 16.00
N GLU A 86 10.31 -19.48 14.85
CA GLU A 86 9.73 -19.14 13.55
C GLU A 86 8.19 -19.21 13.58
N GLU A 87 7.62 -20.15 14.34
CA GLU A 87 6.18 -20.33 14.48
C GLU A 87 5.52 -19.14 15.20
N LYS A 88 6.19 -18.57 16.21
CA LYS A 88 5.67 -17.39 16.92
C LYS A 88 5.68 -16.17 16.01
N LEU A 89 6.72 -16.03 15.20
CA LEU A 89 6.80 -14.93 14.23
C LEU A 89 5.75 -15.08 13.13
N SER A 90 5.58 -16.29 12.59
CA SER A 90 4.55 -16.57 11.59
C SER A 90 3.17 -16.21 12.12
N ARG A 91 2.82 -16.66 13.33
CA ARG A 91 1.53 -16.36 13.95
C ARG A 91 1.31 -14.85 14.12
N LEU A 92 2.32 -14.12 14.58
CA LEU A 92 2.20 -12.66 14.68
C LEU A 92 1.91 -12.03 13.32
N VAL A 93 2.63 -12.45 12.28
CA VAL A 93 2.44 -11.93 10.92
C VAL A 93 1.04 -12.26 10.41
N ASP A 94 0.56 -13.48 10.63
CA ASP A 94 -0.78 -13.92 10.26
C ASP A 94 -1.85 -13.08 10.98
N ASP A 95 -1.72 -12.89 12.30
CA ASP A 95 -2.63 -12.04 13.10
C ASP A 95 -2.66 -10.58 12.58
N VAL A 96 -1.51 -10.04 12.19
CA VAL A 96 -1.40 -8.68 11.62
C VAL A 96 -2.06 -8.61 10.25
N LEU A 97 -1.95 -9.67 9.44
CA LEU A 97 -2.59 -9.75 8.13
C LEU A 97 -4.10 -9.91 8.24
N GLU A 98 -4.59 -10.72 9.17
CA GLU A 98 -6.03 -10.94 9.42
C GLU A 98 -6.70 -9.70 10.00
N SER A 99 -5.99 -8.93 10.83
CA SER A 99 -6.49 -7.66 11.38
C SER A 99 -6.48 -6.50 10.38
N LYS A 100 -6.01 -6.73 9.14
CA LYS A 100 -6.03 -5.70 8.10
C LYS A 100 -7.47 -5.29 7.76
N PRO A 101 -7.73 -3.98 7.68
CA PRO A 101 -9.03 -3.50 7.28
C PRO A 101 -9.21 -3.72 5.76
N LYS A 102 -10.41 -4.17 5.37
CA LYS A 102 -10.79 -4.40 3.96
C LYS A 102 -10.96 -3.11 3.16
N ASP A 103 -11.22 -2.01 3.86
CA ASP A 103 -11.22 -0.68 3.28
C ASP A 103 -10.54 0.33 4.22
N LYS A 104 -10.31 1.54 3.73
CA LYS A 104 -9.82 2.66 4.54
C LYS A 104 -10.96 3.55 5.05
N ASN A 105 -12.22 3.19 4.80
CA ASN A 105 -13.34 4.08 5.10
C ASN A 105 -13.52 4.16 6.62
N GLY A 106 -13.59 5.37 7.14
CA GLY A 106 -13.64 5.59 8.59
C GLY A 106 -12.29 5.47 9.31
N LEU A 107 -11.22 5.09 8.61
CA LEU A 107 -9.86 5.13 9.16
C LEU A 107 -9.21 6.47 8.84
N GLN A 108 -8.57 7.05 9.85
CA GLN A 108 -7.84 8.31 9.72
C GLN A 108 -6.37 8.06 10.05
N PRO A 109 -5.42 8.60 9.26
CA PRO A 109 -4.02 8.53 9.62
C PRO A 109 -3.83 9.22 10.97
N VAL A 110 -3.33 8.49 11.96
CA VAL A 110 -3.11 9.01 13.31
C VAL A 110 -1.70 9.63 13.44
N GLU A 111 -0.80 9.27 12.52
CA GLU A 111 0.61 9.65 12.54
C GLU A 111 1.08 9.99 11.12
N ASN A 112 2.09 10.85 11.01
CA ASN A 112 2.69 11.21 9.73
C ASN A 112 3.59 10.10 9.19
N MET A 113 3.78 10.10 7.87
CA MET A 113 4.60 9.10 7.18
C MET A 113 6.02 8.95 7.74
N CYS A 114 6.64 10.04 8.19
CA CYS A 114 7.96 10.05 8.81
C CYS A 114 8.01 9.36 10.18
N GLN A 115 6.88 9.30 10.89
CA GLN A 115 6.79 8.70 12.23
C GLN A 115 6.61 7.18 12.17
N ILE A 116 6.03 6.69 11.07
CA ILE A 116 5.74 5.25 10.90
C ILE A 116 6.79 4.53 10.04
N GLY A 117 8.00 5.07 9.93
CA GLY A 117 9.15 4.45 9.25
C GLY A 117 9.24 4.79 7.77
N GLY A 118 9.21 6.09 7.44
CA GLY A 118 9.12 6.62 6.07
C GLY A 118 10.19 7.63 5.78
#